data_AF-A0A8S9PHX5-F1
#
_entry.id   AF-A0A8S9PHX5-F1
#
_cell.length_a   1.000
_cell.length_b   1.000
_cell.length_c   1.000
_cell.angle_alpha   90.00
_cell.angle_beta   90.00
_cell.angle_gamma   90.00
#
_symmetry.space_group_name_H-M   'P 1'
#
loop_
_entity.id
_entity.type
_entity.pdbx_description
1 polymer ?
#
loop_
_entity_poly.entity_id
_entity_poly.type
_entity_poly.pdbx_seq_one_letter_code
_entity_poly.pdbx_strand_id
1 'polypeptide(L)'
;MLPRYKLDLLVQDQTGETKITLLNSVAKSIVKTSAAKVVNVLLDEVQDQEMFPPEIVEIVGTTYGFGISVDGVEKFSAMKV
;
A
#
# COMPACT_ATOMS: atom_id res chain seq x y z
N MET A 1 6.08 20.42 -1.85
CA MET A 1 5.37 19.26 -2.44
C MET A 1 4.50 18.62 -1.38
N LEU A 2 3.30 18.13 -1.73
CA LEU A 2 2.42 17.43 -0.78
C LEU A 2 2.68 15.91 -0.83
N PRO A 3 2.66 15.20 0.31
CA PRO A 3 2.76 13.75 0.35
C PRO A 3 1.72 13.05 -0.55
N ARG A 4 2.12 11.94 -1.16
CA ARG A 4 1.26 11.09 -2.01
C ARG A 4 1.49 9.62 -1.66
N TYR A 5 0.45 8.80 -1.81
CA TYR A 5 0.60 7.36 -1.59
C TYR A 5 1.31 6.66 -2.75
N LYS A 6 2.19 5.75 -2.36
CA LYS A 6 2.55 4.52 -3.07
C LYS A 6 2.35 3.40 -2.04
N LEU A 7 1.15 2.86 -1.98
CA LEU A 7 0.74 1.93 -0.93
C LEU A 7 0.91 0.49 -1.41
N ASP A 8 1.86 -0.22 -0.83
CA ASP A 8 2.09 -1.63 -1.09
C ASP A 8 1.20 -2.48 -0.18
N LEU A 9 0.45 -3.41 -0.76
CA LEU A 9 -0.45 -4.31 -0.04
C LEU A 9 -0.05 -5.76 -0.31
N LEU A 10 -0.06 -6.58 0.73
CA LEU A 10 -0.13 -8.03 0.62
C LEU A 10 -1.61 -8.40 0.64
N VAL A 11 -2.09 -9.03 -0.43
CA VAL A 11 -3.49 -9.44 -0.56
C VAL A 11 -3.55 -10.96 -0.68
N GLN A 12 -4.57 -11.56 -0.08
CA GLN A 12 -4.82 -13.00 -0.11
C GLN A 12 -6.19 -13.28 -0.73
N ASP A 13 -6.26 -14.29 -1.58
CA ASP A 13 -7.51 -14.89 -2.05
C ASP A 13 -7.51 -16.41 -1.85
N GLN A 14 -8.46 -17.11 -2.48
CA GLN A 14 -8.58 -18.57 -2.37
C GLN A 14 -7.42 -19.33 -3.02
N THR A 15 -6.61 -18.68 -3.87
CA THR A 15 -5.52 -19.28 -4.64
C THR A 15 -4.15 -19.03 -4.04
N GLY A 16 -4.00 -17.95 -3.26
CA GLY A 16 -2.76 -17.64 -2.57
C GLY A 16 -2.65 -16.17 -2.22
N GLU A 17 -1.40 -15.73 -2.07
CA GLU A 17 -1.06 -14.35 -1.73
C GLU A 17 -0.31 -13.68 -2.86
N THR A 18 -0.54 -12.38 -3.05
CA THR A 18 0.22 -11.57 -3.99
C THR A 18 0.44 -10.16 -3.46
N LYS A 19 1.50 -9.50 -3.92
CA LYS A 19 1.79 -8.11 -3.60
C LYS A 19 1.30 -7.22 -4.72
N ILE A 20 0.50 -6.22 -4.39
CA ILE A 20 0.05 -5.18 -5.32
C ILE A 20 0.44 -3.80 -4.80
N THR A 21 0.59 -2.84 -5.71
CA THR A 21 0.87 -1.44 -5.35
C THR A 21 -0.30 -0.56 -5.82
N LEU A 22 -0.82 0.25 -4.89
CA LEU A 22 -1.83 1.25 -5.18
C LEU A 22 -1.23 2.64 -5.27
N LEU A 23 -1.50 3.30 -6.39
CA LEU A 23 -1.13 4.70 -6.58
C LEU A 23 -2.10 5.63 -5.84
N ASN A 24 -1.69 6.89 -5.70
CA ASN A 24 -2.32 7.87 -4.82
C ASN A 24 -3.85 7.95 -4.88
N SER A 25 -4.46 7.97 -6.06
CA SER A 25 -5.93 8.08 -6.20
C SER A 25 -6.65 6.86 -5.60
N VAL A 26 -6.18 5.66 -5.92
CA VAL A 26 -6.77 4.38 -5.48
C VAL A 26 -6.48 4.13 -4.00
N ALA A 27 -5.26 4.40 -3.55
CA ALA A 27 -4.92 4.29 -2.13
C ALA A 27 -5.78 5.23 -1.27
N LYS A 28 -6.01 6.46 -1.71
CA LYS A 28 -6.88 7.43 -1.00
C LYS A 28 -8.32 6.94 -0.87
N SER A 29 -8.86 6.20 -1.86
CA SER A 29 -10.22 5.66 -1.75
C SER A 29 -10.32 4.52 -0.73
N ILE A 30 -9.25 3.74 -0.55
CA ILE A 30 -9.24 2.62 0.41
C ILE A 30 -8.96 3.12 1.83
N VAL A 31 -7.92 3.95 2.00
CA VAL A 31 -7.51 4.51 3.30
C VAL A 31 -8.48 5.60 3.78
N LYS A 32 -9.34 6.12 2.88
CA LYS A 32 -10.35 7.17 3.16
C LYS A 32 -9.80 8.49 3.69
N THR A 33 -8.48 8.66 3.71
CA THR A 33 -7.80 9.90 4.06
C THR A 33 -6.65 10.19 3.10
N SER A 34 -6.10 11.40 3.15
CA SER A 34 -4.98 11.81 2.31
C SER A 34 -3.65 11.42 2.94
N ALA A 35 -2.63 11.13 2.11
CA ALA A 35 -1.28 10.81 2.58
C ALA A 35 -0.70 11.90 3.50
N ALA A 36 -1.00 13.18 3.23
CA ALA A 36 -0.56 14.29 4.08
C ALA A 36 -1.12 14.19 5.51
N LYS A 37 -2.40 13.81 5.66
CA LYS A 37 -3.02 13.62 6.98
C LYS A 37 -2.42 12.43 7.71
N VAL A 38 -2.25 11.29 7.02
CA VAL A 38 -1.63 10.08 7.60
C VAL A 38 -0.22 10.37 8.12
N VAL A 39 0.60 11.08 7.34
CA VAL A 39 1.97 11.43 7.76
C VAL A 39 1.96 12.42 8.92
N ASN A 40 1.06 13.40 8.94
CA ASN A 40 0.99 14.36 10.05
C ASN A 40 0.56 13.68 11.35
N VAL A 41 -0.42 12.77 11.31
CA VAL A 41 -0.83 11.97 12.48
C VAL A 41 0.34 11.13 13.01
N LEU A 42 1.13 10.52 12.11
CA LEU A 42 2.35 9.81 12.51
C LEU A 42 3.39 10.72 13.19
N LEU A 43 3.51 11.97 12.77
CA LEU A 43 4.46 12.93 13.36
C LEU A 43 3.99 13.46 14.72
N ASP A 44 2.67 13.59 14.90
CA ASP A 44 2.08 14.22 16.08
C ASP A 44 1.74 13.22 17.20
N GLU A 45 1.29 12.00 16.85
CA GLU A 45 0.62 11.09 17.81
C GLU A 45 1.36 9.76 18.05
N VAL A 46 2.29 9.36 17.17
CA VAL A 46 2.94 8.05 17.27
C VAL A 46 4.31 8.19 17.95
N GLN A 47 4.31 8.05 19.28
CA GLN A 47 5.55 7.99 20.07
C GLN A 47 6.39 6.72 19.76
N ASP A 48 5.75 5.64 19.31
CA ASP A 48 6.38 4.39 18.89
C ASP A 48 6.35 4.25 17.36
N GLN A 49 7.46 4.58 16.71
CA GLN A 49 7.64 4.61 15.24
C GLN A 49 7.34 3.27 14.52
N GLU A 50 7.10 2.19 15.27
CA GLU A 50 6.79 0.86 14.76
C GLU A 50 5.28 0.63 14.50
N MET A 51 4.41 1.52 14.98
CA MET A 51 2.96 1.39 14.75
C MET A 51 2.46 2.25 13.59
N PHE A 52 1.71 1.62 12.68
CA PHE A 52 0.96 2.34 11.65
C PHE A 52 -0.27 3.05 12.25
N PRO A 53 -0.71 4.17 11.66
CA PRO A 53 -1.87 4.88 12.16
C PRO A 53 -3.16 4.09 11.88
N PRO A 54 -4.24 4.31 12.66
CA PRO A 54 -5.47 3.53 12.57
C PRO A 54 -6.04 3.41 11.16
N GLU A 55 -5.97 4.48 10.36
CA GLU A 55 -6.51 4.49 9.00
C GLU A 55 -5.81 3.49 8.05
N ILE A 56 -4.55 3.13 8.35
CA ILE A 56 -3.82 2.08 7.61
C ILE A 56 -4.10 0.71 8.21
N VAL A 57 -4.20 0.59 9.54
CA VAL A 57 -4.45 -0.69 10.22
C VAL A 57 -5.86 -1.22 9.91
N GLU A 58 -6.86 -0.34 9.85
CA GLU A 58 -8.26 -0.69 9.62
C GLU A 58 -8.55 -1.30 8.24
N ILE A 59 -7.65 -1.13 7.27
CA ILE A 59 -7.82 -1.75 5.94
C ILE A 59 -7.44 -3.24 5.96
N VAL A 60 -6.68 -3.69 6.97
CA VAL A 60 -6.28 -5.09 7.10
C VAL A 60 -7.49 -5.96 7.46
N GLY A 61 -7.59 -7.14 6.84
CA GLY A 61 -8.72 -8.06 7.05
C GLY A 61 -10.00 -7.69 6.30
N THR A 62 -9.97 -6.64 5.48
CA THR A 62 -11.11 -6.23 4.65
C THR A 62 -10.97 -6.77 3.21
N THR A 63 -12.11 -6.99 2.54
CA THR A 63 -12.16 -7.55 1.17
C THR A 63 -12.47 -6.46 0.15
N TYR A 64 -11.73 -6.43 -0.96
CA TYR A 64 -11.91 -5.49 -2.06
C TYR A 64 -11.86 -6.18 -3.42
N GLY A 65 -12.49 -5.56 -4.43
CA GLY A 65 -12.24 -5.86 -5.83
C GLY A 65 -11.24 -4.87 -6.42
N PHE A 66 -10.22 -5.37 -7.12
CA PHE A 66 -9.17 -4.54 -7.73
C PHE A 66 -9.18 -4.68 -9.26
N GLY A 67 -9.11 -3.56 -9.97
CA GLY A 67 -8.67 -3.56 -11.38
C GLY A 67 -7.15 -3.59 -11.42
N ILE A 68 -6.56 -4.66 -11.95
CA ILE A 68 -5.10 -4.88 -11.95
C ILE A 68 -4.54 -4.67 -13.36
N SER A 69 -3.43 -3.93 -13.46
CA SER A 69 -2.53 -3.93 -14.62
C SER A 69 -1.21 -4.57 -14.19
N VAL A 70 -0.63 -5.39 -15.06
CA VAL A 70 0.66 -6.03 -14.83
C VAL A 70 1.63 -5.52 -15.88
N ASP A 71 2.60 -4.72 -15.46
CA ASP A 71 3.72 -4.35 -16.31
C ASP A 71 4.73 -5.51 -16.31
N GLY A 72 5.25 -5.86 -17.49
CA GLY A 72 6.12 -7.03 -17.65
C GLY A 72 7.34 -6.99 -16.73
N VAL A 73 7.61 -8.11 -16.06
CA VAL A 73 8.75 -8.33 -15.15
C VAL A 73 10.04 -7.86 -15.83
N GLU A 74 10.83 -7.01 -15.18
CA GLU A 74 12.20 -6.73 -15.65
C GLU A 74 12.90 -8.06 -15.82
N LYS A 75 13.31 -8.36 -17.06
CA LYS A 75 14.02 -9.60 -17.39
C LYS A 75 15.34 -9.59 -16.63
N PHE A 76 15.39 -10.29 -15.50
CA PHE A 76 16.66 -10.65 -14.88
C PHE A 76 17.38 -11.57 -15.86
N SER A 77 18.28 -10.97 -16.66
CA SER A 77 19.28 -11.71 -17.42
C SER A 77 20.15 -12.42 -16.39
N ALA A 78 19.87 -13.70 -16.15
CA ALA A 78 20.79 -14.57 -15.43
C ALA A 78 22.16 -14.47 -16.11
N MET A 79 23.16 -13.96 -15.38
CA MET A 79 24.56 -13.99 -15.83
C MET A 79 24.91 -15.45 -16.13
N LYS A 80 25.20 -15.74 -17.39
CA LYS A 80 25.73 -17.03 -17.81
C LYS A 80 27.17 -17.10 -17.31
N VAL A 81 27.40 -17.92 -16.29
CA VAL A 81 28.73 -18.44 -15.90
C VAL A 81 29.23 -19.44 -16.92
#